data_AF-A0A256HGI4-F1
#
_entry.id   AF-A0A256HGI4-F1
#
_cell.length_a   1.000
_cell.length_b   1.000
_cell.length_c   1.000
_cell.angle_alpha   90.00
_cell.angle_beta   90.00
_cell.angle_gamma   90.00
#
_symmetry.space_group_name_H-M   'P 1'
#
loop_
_entity.id
_entity.type
_entity.pdbx_description
1 polymer ?
#
loop_
_entity_poly.entity_id
_entity_poly.type
_entity_poly.pdbx_seq_one_letter_code
_entity_poly.pdbx_strand_id
1 'polypeptide(L)'
;MNPSRLVALCFFFVSVLLLAQVSVGGELRLTIGTVLQLAGGLFLLLTSLYGLARYEENPIVSEYNPLTYLLISGLLLWAVGLLTQIATV
;
A
#
# COMPACT_ATOMS: atom_id res chain seq x y z
N MET A 1 16.74 -6.56 9.10
CA MET A 1 15.87 -6.13 7.98
C MET A 1 15.84 -4.61 7.97
N ASN A 2 16.19 -3.94 6.86
CA ASN A 2 16.21 -2.46 6.82
C ASN A 2 14.79 -1.90 6.98
N PRO A 3 14.57 -0.89 7.84
CA PRO A 3 13.25 -0.33 8.12
C PRO A 3 12.56 0.20 6.85
N SER A 4 13.31 0.89 5.99
CA SER A 4 12.85 1.34 4.67
C SER A 4 12.30 0.19 3.81
N ARG A 5 12.99 -0.95 3.77
CA ARG A 5 12.59 -2.11 2.96
C ARG A 5 11.30 -2.74 3.48
N LEU A 6 11.10 -2.77 4.80
CA LEU A 6 9.87 -3.26 5.42
C LEU A 6 8.68 -2.35 5.07
N VAL A 7 8.85 -1.03 5.23
CA VAL A 7 7.81 -0.04 4.90
C VAL A 7 7.46 -0.09 3.40
N ALA A 8 8.45 -0.19 2.53
CA ALA A 8 8.23 -0.34 1.09
C ALA A 8 7.46 -1.62 0.75
N LEU A 9 7.74 -2.73 1.45
CA LEU A 9 6.98 -3.99 1.32
C LEU A 9 5.52 -3.82 1.78
N CYS A 10 5.28 -3.12 2.89
CA CYS A 10 3.93 -2.83 3.36
C CYS A 10 3.16 -1.97 2.36
N PHE A 11 3.78 -0.92 1.81
CA PHE A 11 3.17 -0.12 0.75
C PHE A 11 2.86 -0.96 -0.48
N PHE A 12 3.82 -1.79 -0.94
CA PHE A 12 3.60 -2.68 -2.07
C PHE A 12 2.39 -3.60 -1.83
N PHE A 13 2.31 -4.25 -0.67
CA PHE A 13 1.21 -5.15 -0.33
C PHE A 13 -0.15 -4.42 -0.33
N VAL A 14 -0.23 -3.27 0.33
CA VAL A 14 -1.46 -2.46 0.38
C VAL A 14 -1.87 -1.98 -1.01
N SER A 15 -0.92 -1.57 -1.86
CA SER A 15 -1.23 -1.15 -3.24
C SER A 15 -1.81 -2.27 -4.08
N VAL A 16 -1.28 -3.50 -3.95
CA VAL A 16 -1.82 -4.67 -4.63
C VAL A 16 -3.24 -4.97 -4.16
N LEU A 17 -3.50 -4.92 -2.85
CA LEU A 17 -4.84 -5.12 -2.30
C LEU A 17 -5.84 -4.06 -2.80
N LEU A 18 -5.43 -2.79 -2.86
CA LEU A 18 -6.24 -1.69 -3.39
C LEU A 18 -6.66 -1.93 -4.84
N LEU A 19 -5.74 -2.40 -5.68
CA LEU A 19 -6.03 -2.71 -7.08
C LEU A 19 -6.87 -3.98 -7.24
N ALA A 20 -6.60 -5.00 -6.42
CA ALA A 20 -7.35 -6.25 -6.41
C ALA A 20 -8.81 -6.00 -6.02
N GLN A 21 -9.06 -5.16 -5.02
CA GLN A 21 -10.40 -4.79 -4.58
C GLN A 21 -11.26 -4.21 -5.71
N VAL A 22 -10.68 -3.32 -6.53
CA VAL A 22 -11.40 -2.73 -7.67
C VAL A 22 -11.71 -3.77 -8.73
N SER A 23 -10.87 -4.81 -8.86
CA SER A 23 -11.02 -5.89 -9.85
C SER A 23 -12.02 -6.97 -9.43
N VAL A 24 -12.14 -7.26 -8.12
CA VAL A 24 -13.04 -8.29 -7.57
C VAL A 24 -14.48 -7.80 -7.45
N GLY A 25 -14.71 -6.48 -7.38
CA GLY A 25 -16.02 -5.83 -7.17
C GLY A 25 -17.14 -6.09 -8.17
N GLY A 26 -16.93 -6.87 -9.24
CA GLY A 26 -17.96 -7.36 -10.18
C GLY A 26 -18.59 -6.30 -11.11
N GLU A 27 -18.89 -5.11 -10.60
CA GLU A 27 -19.36 -3.95 -11.36
C GLU A 27 -18.36 -2.81 -11.19
N LEU A 28 -17.50 -2.60 -12.20
CA LEU A 28 -16.60 -1.46 -12.23
C LEU A 28 -17.41 -0.16 -12.42
N ARG A 29 -18.00 0.35 -11.35
CA ARG A 29 -18.64 1.65 -11.32
C ARG A 29 -17.54 2.70 -11.24
N LEU A 30 -17.27 3.34 -12.36
CA LEU A 30 -16.32 4.45 -12.48
C LEU A 30 -16.90 5.69 -11.78
N THR A 31 -16.77 5.71 -10.45
CA THR A 31 -17.00 6.90 -9.65
C THR A 31 -15.69 7.68 -9.49
N ILE A 32 -15.80 8.96 -9.14
CA ILE A 32 -14.63 9.80 -8.81
C ILE A 32 -13.78 9.12 -7.72
N GLY A 33 -14.43 8.47 -6.74
CA GLY A 33 -13.77 7.70 -5.69
C GLY A 33 -12.95 6.53 -6.24
N THR A 34 -13.52 5.74 -7.15
CA THR A 34 -12.83 4.58 -7.76
C THR A 34 -11.62 5.02 -8.60
N VAL A 35 -11.73 6.13 -9.32
CA VAL A 35 -10.63 6.69 -10.13
C VAL A 35 -9.50 7.18 -9.23
N LEU A 36 -9.82 7.93 -8.16
CA LEU A 36 -8.83 8.37 -7.17
C LEU A 36 -8.17 7.18 -6.48
N GLN A 37 -8.93 6.13 -6.17
CA GLN A 37 -8.42 4.91 -5.55
C GLN A 37 -7.43 4.18 -6.47
N LEU A 38 -7.75 4.04 -7.76
CA LEU A 38 -6.84 3.44 -8.75
C LEU A 38 -5.57 4.29 -8.94
N ALA A 39 -5.71 5.61 -9.08
CA ALA A 39 -4.58 6.52 -9.23
C ALA A 39 -3.66 6.49 -8.00
N GLY A 40 -4.25 6.53 -6.80
CA GLY A 40 -3.53 6.42 -5.53
C GLY A 40 -2.85 5.06 -5.37
N GLY A 41 -3.56 3.97 -5.67
CA GLY A 41 -3.01 2.60 -5.64
C GLY A 41 -1.84 2.44 -6.60
N LEU A 42 -1.96 2.94 -7.83
CA LEU A 42 -0.88 2.89 -8.83
C LEU A 42 0.33 3.74 -8.41
N PHE A 43 0.09 4.95 -7.90
CA PHE A 43 1.17 5.80 -7.40
C PHE A 43 1.91 5.15 -6.22
N LEU A 44 1.17 4.53 -5.30
CA LEU A 44 1.72 3.84 -4.14
C LEU A 44 2.48 2.56 -4.55
N LEU A 45 2.03 1.87 -5.60
CA LEU A 45 2.74 0.75 -6.21
C LEU A 45 4.07 1.18 -6.84
N LEU A 46 4.07 2.26 -7.64
CA LEU A 46 5.27 2.76 -8.29
C LEU A 46 6.30 3.28 -7.28
N THR A 47 5.85 4.02 -6.27
CA THR A 47 6.71 4.53 -5.20
C THR A 47 7.27 3.42 -4.33
N SER A 48 6.48 2.37 -4.02
CA SER A 48 6.97 1.21 -3.29
C SER A 48 7.97 0.38 -4.08
N LEU A 49 7.75 0.17 -5.39
CA LEU A 49 8.71 -0.48 -6.29
C LEU A 49 10.03 0.31 -6.37
N TYR A 50 9.94 1.63 -6.52
CA TYR A 50 11.10 2.51 -6.51
C TYR A 50 11.83 2.43 -5.17
N GLY A 51 11.09 2.49 -4.05
CA GLY A 51 11.62 2.35 -2.70
C GLY A 51 12.28 1.00 -2.47
N LEU A 52 11.74 -0.10 -2.99
CA LEU A 52 12.35 -1.44 -2.91
C LEU A 52 13.62 -1.56 -3.77
N ALA A 53 13.71 -0.85 -4.89
CA ALA A 53 14.87 -0.89 -5.78
C ALA A 53 16.01 0.05 -5.35
N ARG A 54 15.69 1.17 -4.69
CA ARG A 54 16.64 2.23 -4.29
C ARG A 54 16.69 2.46 -2.76
N TYR A 55 16.31 1.47 -1.94
CA TYR A 55 16.21 1.66 -0.47
C TYR A 55 17.51 2.07 0.21
N GLU A 56 18.67 1.77 -0.38
CA GLU A 56 19.99 2.10 0.18
C GLU A 56 20.40 3.55 -0.10
N GLU A 57 20.03 4.08 -1.27
CA GLU A 57 20.36 5.44 -1.68
C GLU A 57 19.29 6.47 -1.25
N ASN A 58 18.03 6.05 -1.18
CA ASN A 58 16.90 6.88 -0.74
C ASN A 58 16.01 6.10 0.24
N PRO A 59 16.40 6.01 1.52
CA PRO A 59 15.60 5.32 2.51
C PRO A 59 14.30 6.09 2.78
N ILE A 60 13.15 5.41 2.65
CA ILE A 60 11.83 5.96 3.05
C ILE A 60 11.84 6.28 4.55
N VAL A 61 12.50 5.40 5.31
CA VAL A 61 12.72 5.54 6.74
C VAL A 61 14.15 5.10 7.04
N SER A 62 14.92 5.97 7.68
CA SER A 62 16.31 5.70 8.08
C SER A 62 16.40 4.78 9.30
N GLU A 63 15.51 4.95 10.29
CA GLU A 63 15.58 4.26 11.59
C GLU A 63 14.20 3.76 12.09
N TYR A 64 14.23 2.77 12.98
CA TYR A 64 13.03 2.29 13.68
C TYR A 64 12.62 3.27 14.79
N ASN A 65 11.98 4.37 14.40
CA ASN A 65 11.42 5.35 15.33
C ASN A 65 9.92 5.05 15.58
N PRO A 66 9.25 5.59 16.62
CA PRO A 66 7.82 5.39 16.85
C PRO A 66 6.92 5.71 15.65
N LEU A 67 7.31 6.70 14.84
CA LEU A 67 6.60 7.01 13.59
C LEU A 67 6.64 5.87 12.57
N THR A 68 7.75 5.14 12.49
CA THR A 68 7.90 3.96 11.63
C THR A 68 6.95 2.86 12.07
N TYR A 69 6.86 2.61 13.38
CA TYR A 69 5.93 1.62 13.92
C TYR A 69 4.47 2.04 13.72
N LEU A 70 4.16 3.32 13.92
CA LEU A 70 2.82 3.85 13.67
C LEU A 70 2.44 3.70 12.19
N LEU A 71 3.35 4.01 11.27
CA LEU A 71 3.14 3.84 9.84
C LEU A 71 2.89 2.37 9.47
N ILE A 72 3.74 1.45 9.95
CA ILE A 72 3.58 0.01 9.72
C ILE A 72 2.24 -0.48 10.27
N SER A 73 1.88 -0.09 11.50
CA SER A 73 0.62 -0.50 12.12
C SER A 73 -0.61 0.02 11.38
N GLY A 74 -0.55 1.27 10.90
CA GLY A 74 -1.60 1.86 10.07
C GLY A 74 -1.75 1.13 8.73
N LEU A 75 -0.63 0.77 8.09
CA LEU A 75 -0.64 -0.01 6.85
C LEU A 75 -1.19 -1.42 7.06
N LEU A 76 -0.85 -2.07 8.15
CA LEU A 76 -1.40 -3.39 8.50
C LEU A 76 -2.90 -3.31 8.76
N LEU A 77 -3.36 -2.33 9.54
CA LEU A 77 -4.79 -2.13 9.78
C LEU A 77 -5.55 -1.88 8.47
N TRP A 78 -4.98 -1.06 7.59
CA TRP A 78 -5.57 -0.79 6.29
C TRP A 78 -5.62 -2.05 5.41
N ALA A 79 -4.53 -2.83 5.38
CA ALA A 79 -4.50 -4.11 4.67
C ALA A 79 -5.57 -5.09 5.18
N VAL A 80 -5.77 -5.19 6.50
CA VAL A 80 -6.83 -6.03 7.09
C VAL A 80 -8.22 -5.54 6.65
N GLY A 81 -8.45 -4.23 6.64
CA GLY A 81 -9.70 -3.65 6.13
C GLY A 81 -9.96 -4.01 4.66
N LEU A 82 -8.94 -3.88 3.81
CA LEU A 82 -9.02 -4.24 2.38
C LEU A 82 -9.28 -5.75 2.20
N LEU A 83 -8.58 -6.61 2.93
CA LEU A 83 -8.78 -8.05 2.89
C LEU A 83 -10.19 -8.46 3.32
N THR A 84 -10.69 -7.85 4.41
CA THR A 84 -12.05 -8.10 4.88
C THR A 84 -13.05 -7.71 3.81
N GLN A 85 -12.88 -6.53 3.21
CA GLN A 85 -13.75 -6.05 2.16
C GLN A 85 -13.73 -7.00 0.95
N ILE A 86 -12.54 -7.38 0.45
CA ILE A 86 -12.39 -8.34 -0.66
C ILE A 86 -13.05 -9.68 -0.33
N ALA A 87 -12.93 -10.18 0.91
CA ALA A 87 -13.51 -11.46 1.32
C ALA A 87 -15.04 -11.42 1.47
N THR A 88 -15.63 -10.23 1.59
CA THR A 88 -17.08 -10.02 1.76
C THR A 88 -17.78 -9.51 0.49
N VAL A 89 -17.03 -9.27 -0.58
CA VAL A 89 -17.52 -8.84 -1.90
C VAL A 89 -18.09 -10.03 -2.67
#